data_AF-A0A921DYL8-F1
#
_entry.id   AF-A0A921DYL8-F1
#
_cell.length_a   1.000
_cell.length_b   1.000
_cell.length_c   1.000
_cell.angle_alpha   90.00
_cell.angle_beta   90.00
_cell.angle_gamma   90.00
#
_symmetry.space_group_name_H-M   'P 1'
#
loop_
_entity.id
_entity.type
_entity.pdbx_description
1 polymer ?
#
loop_
_entity_poly.entity_id
_entity_poly.type
_entity_poly.pdbx_seq_one_letter_code
_entity_poly.pdbx_strand_id
1 'polypeptide(L)'
;ITLDGPNRLEILETIDEGTVIFTAHGVSPQVKARAKEKGLVCIDATCPDVEVTHELIRNKTEKGYKVVYIGKKGHPEPEGAVGVAPDDVYLIETLEDVEALPSTLNDNPLLVTNQTTMSQWDVSHLMDELKVQFPHIEVHKEICLATQVRQEAVAEQAGQAELLIVVGDPKSNNSNRLAQVSKEIAHTNAYRISSLSELNTDWFKGINSVAITAGASTPTPLVKEVIDYIKNYDEANRVHPESNVPNRKILPKIKNPQPVKIMD
;
A
#
# COMPACT_ATOMS: atom_id res chain seq x y z
N ILE A 1 18.60 10.42 5.85
CA ILE A 1 18.44 9.24 6.73
C ILE A 1 16.96 8.95 6.86
N THR A 2 16.57 7.69 7.04
CA THR A 2 15.20 7.36 7.46
C THR A 2 15.18 7.30 8.98
N LEU A 3 14.20 7.93 9.60
CA LEU A 3 14.02 7.90 11.04
C LEU A 3 12.82 7.01 11.36
N ASP A 4 13.00 6.08 12.29
CA ASP A 4 11.96 5.20 12.78
C ASP A 4 11.55 5.64 14.19
N GLY A 5 10.28 5.44 14.53
CA GLY A 5 9.72 5.83 15.81
C GLY A 5 8.26 5.38 15.94
N PRO A 6 7.64 5.55 17.12
CA PRO A 6 6.30 5.04 17.40
C PRO A 6 5.21 5.76 16.60
N ASN A 7 5.41 7.05 16.29
CA ASN A 7 4.56 7.81 15.37
C ASN A 7 5.35 8.98 14.77
N ARG A 8 4.78 9.59 13.72
CA ARG A 8 5.43 10.67 12.95
C ARG A 8 5.63 11.96 13.75
N LEU A 9 4.78 12.27 14.71
CA LEU A 9 4.94 13.48 15.54
C LEU A 9 6.14 13.33 16.47
N GLU A 10 6.28 12.20 17.13
CA GLU A 10 7.44 11.93 17.99
C GLU A 10 8.75 11.90 17.20
N ILE A 11 8.74 11.33 15.99
CA ILE A 11 9.91 11.39 15.09
C ILE A 11 10.28 12.84 14.78
N LEU A 12 9.30 13.70 14.45
CA LEU A 12 9.55 15.11 14.17
C LEU A 12 10.19 15.85 15.35
N GLU A 13 9.89 15.47 16.60
CA GLU A 13 10.51 16.12 17.76
C GLU A 13 12.01 15.88 17.87
N THR A 14 12.52 14.82 17.24
CA THR A 14 13.97 14.52 17.21
C THR A 14 14.75 15.31 16.16
N ILE A 15 14.08 16.17 15.39
CA ILE A 15 14.66 16.93 14.28
C ILE A 15 14.68 18.42 14.64
N ASP A 16 15.87 18.99 14.79
CA ASP A 16 16.02 20.41 15.16
C ASP A 16 16.12 21.35 13.95
N GLU A 17 16.71 20.89 12.84
CA GLU A 17 16.90 21.68 11.62
C GLU A 17 16.97 20.81 10.35
N GLY A 18 16.86 21.46 9.18
CA GLY A 18 17.06 20.82 7.88
C GLY A 18 15.78 20.61 7.07
N THR A 19 15.78 19.57 6.24
CA THR A 19 14.70 19.25 5.29
C THR A 19 14.01 17.94 5.65
N VAL A 20 12.69 17.98 5.78
CA VAL A 20 11.83 16.80 5.97
C VAL A 20 11.08 16.51 4.68
N ILE A 21 11.11 15.25 4.25
CA ILE A 21 10.36 14.76 3.09
C ILE A 21 9.22 13.86 3.59
N PHE A 22 7.98 14.26 3.34
CA PHE A 22 6.82 13.41 3.62
C PHE A 22 6.70 12.34 2.52
N THR A 23 6.56 11.08 2.93
CA THR A 23 6.52 9.95 1.99
C THR A 23 5.25 9.91 1.16
N ALA A 24 5.25 9.13 0.07
CA ALA A 24 4.09 8.93 -0.81
C ALA A 24 2.80 8.47 -0.12
N HIS A 25 2.90 7.83 1.06
CA HIS A 25 1.76 7.41 1.87
C HIS A 25 0.98 8.57 2.51
N GLY A 26 1.47 9.81 2.40
CA GLY A 26 0.88 10.95 3.10
C GLY A 26 1.23 10.99 4.58
N VAL A 27 0.89 12.11 5.22
CA VAL A 27 0.96 12.31 6.66
C VAL A 27 -0.25 13.15 7.09
N SER A 28 -0.60 13.11 8.37
CA SER A 28 -1.71 13.92 8.89
C SER A 28 -1.44 15.43 8.75
N PRO A 29 -2.49 16.28 8.65
CA PRO A 29 -2.33 17.73 8.66
C PRO A 29 -1.55 18.25 9.87
N GLN A 30 -1.71 17.62 11.04
CA GLN A 30 -0.97 17.98 12.26
C GLN A 30 0.53 17.76 12.12
N VAL A 31 0.98 16.67 11.48
CA VAL A 31 2.40 16.42 11.20
C VAL A 31 2.96 17.50 10.28
N LYS A 32 2.21 17.88 9.23
CA LYS A 32 2.61 18.96 8.31
C LYS A 32 2.72 20.30 9.04
N ALA A 33 1.74 20.64 9.89
CA ALA A 33 1.74 21.88 10.67
C ALA A 33 2.91 21.92 11.67
N ARG A 34 3.16 20.82 12.39
CA ARG A 34 4.22 20.74 13.38
C ARG A 34 5.61 20.91 12.78
N ALA A 35 5.85 20.31 11.60
CA ALA A 35 7.11 20.47 10.90
C ALA A 35 7.37 21.93 10.49
N LYS A 36 6.33 22.65 10.07
CA LYS A 36 6.42 24.10 9.76
C LYS A 36 6.68 24.93 11.00
N GLU A 37 6.00 24.67 12.11
CA GLU A 37 6.23 25.36 13.39
C GLU A 37 7.66 25.23 13.88
N LYS A 38 8.30 24.08 13.62
CA LYS A 38 9.72 23.85 13.93
C LYS A 38 10.68 24.56 12.96
N GLY A 39 10.18 25.27 11.94
CA GLY A 39 11.01 25.96 10.95
C GLY A 39 11.72 25.02 9.97
N LEU A 40 11.25 23.78 9.82
CA LEU A 40 11.85 22.80 8.92
C LEU A 40 11.44 23.06 7.47
N VAL A 41 12.35 22.84 6.53
CA VAL A 41 12.01 22.86 5.10
C VAL A 41 11.21 21.61 4.78
N CYS A 42 9.94 21.79 4.41
CA CYS A 42 9.02 20.68 4.18
C CYS A 42 8.85 20.41 2.68
N ILE A 43 9.13 19.16 2.28
CA ILE A 43 8.93 18.64 0.93
C ILE A 43 7.84 17.58 0.99
N ASP A 44 6.71 17.84 0.33
CA ASP A 44 5.60 16.89 0.31
C ASP A 44 5.67 16.00 -0.95
N ALA A 45 6.00 14.73 -0.76
CA ALA A 45 6.02 13.73 -1.82
C ALA A 45 4.83 12.77 -1.75
N THR A 46 3.73 13.17 -1.09
CA THR A 46 2.47 12.42 -1.03
C THR A 46 1.97 12.10 -2.45
N CYS A 47 1.51 10.87 -2.66
CA CYS A 47 0.92 10.47 -3.93
C CYS A 47 -0.36 11.28 -4.19
N PRO A 48 -0.58 11.82 -5.41
CA PRO A 48 -1.82 12.55 -5.71
C PRO A 48 -3.10 11.76 -5.40
N ASP A 49 -3.11 10.45 -5.63
CA ASP A 49 -4.28 9.59 -5.32
C ASP A 49 -4.57 9.54 -3.81
N VAL A 50 -3.53 9.60 -2.96
CA VAL A 50 -3.69 9.69 -1.50
C VAL A 50 -4.20 11.06 -1.08
N GLU A 51 -3.72 12.13 -1.72
CA GLU A 51 -4.20 13.49 -1.42
C GLU A 51 -5.68 13.66 -1.81
N VAL A 52 -6.13 13.06 -2.92
CA VAL A 52 -7.56 13.01 -3.31
C VAL A 52 -8.39 12.38 -2.19
N THR A 53 -7.92 11.27 -1.61
CA THR A 53 -8.59 10.63 -0.47
C THR A 53 -8.63 11.54 0.76
N HIS A 54 -7.53 12.25 1.07
CA HIS A 54 -7.50 13.21 2.18
C HIS A 54 -8.46 14.40 1.96
N GLU A 55 -8.55 14.91 0.73
CA GLU A 55 -9.49 15.98 0.37
C GLU A 55 -10.94 15.51 0.46
N LEU A 56 -11.24 14.28 0.01
CA LEU A 56 -12.56 13.67 0.16
C LEU A 56 -12.97 13.62 1.63
N ILE A 57 -12.10 13.10 2.50
CA ILE A 57 -12.35 13.01 3.95
C ILE A 57 -12.65 14.40 4.51
N ARG A 58 -11.76 15.38 4.26
CA ARG A 58 -11.91 16.76 4.74
C ARG A 58 -13.23 17.38 4.31
N ASN A 59 -13.53 17.32 3.01
CA ASN A 59 -14.73 17.93 2.43
C ASN A 59 -16.03 17.31 2.96
N LYS A 60 -16.00 16.03 3.33
CA LYS A 60 -17.17 15.30 3.84
C LYS A 60 -17.37 15.56 5.33
N THR A 61 -16.31 15.53 6.13
CA THR A 61 -16.41 15.82 7.57
C THR A 61 -16.81 17.28 7.82
N GLU A 62 -16.37 18.24 7.00
CA GLU A 62 -16.86 19.63 7.02
C GLU A 62 -18.38 19.76 6.75
N LYS A 63 -18.97 18.76 6.09
CA LYS A 63 -20.43 18.67 5.84
C LYS A 63 -21.16 17.83 6.89
N GLY A 64 -20.49 17.46 7.98
CA GLY A 64 -21.04 16.67 9.07
C GLY A 64 -21.08 15.16 8.82
N TYR A 65 -20.39 14.65 7.80
CA TYR A 65 -20.28 13.20 7.60
C TYR A 65 -19.36 12.57 8.63
N LYS A 66 -19.71 11.35 9.07
CA LYS A 66 -18.72 10.42 9.63
C LYS A 66 -18.18 9.54 8.51
N VAL A 67 -16.89 9.20 8.58
CA VAL A 67 -16.21 8.43 7.55
C VAL A 67 -15.77 7.09 8.12
N VAL A 68 -16.22 6.00 7.52
CA VAL A 68 -15.67 4.67 7.72
C VAL A 68 -14.55 4.46 6.71
N TYR A 69 -13.33 4.25 7.20
CA TYR A 69 -12.14 4.11 6.37
C TYR A 69 -11.63 2.67 6.42
N ILE A 70 -11.69 1.96 5.29
CA ILE A 70 -11.17 0.59 5.16
C ILE A 70 -9.66 0.63 4.90
N GLY A 71 -8.85 0.17 5.83
CA GLY A 71 -7.40 0.21 5.66
C GLY A 71 -6.64 -0.66 6.65
N LYS A 72 -5.35 -0.88 6.36
CA LYS A 72 -4.49 -1.73 7.20
C LYS A 72 -4.11 -1.00 8.51
N LYS A 73 -4.46 -1.55 9.67
CA LYS A 73 -4.05 -0.97 10.96
C LYS A 73 -2.53 -0.92 11.08
N GLY A 74 -2.00 0.21 11.57
CA GLY A 74 -0.56 0.47 11.67
C GLY A 74 0.16 0.73 10.35
N HIS A 75 -0.57 0.89 9.24
CA HIS A 75 0.01 1.31 7.97
C HIS A 75 0.10 2.85 7.90
N PRO A 76 1.18 3.41 7.32
CA PRO A 76 1.39 4.86 7.31
C PRO A 76 0.27 5.68 6.62
N GLU A 77 -0.39 5.12 5.61
CA GLU A 77 -1.45 5.81 4.85
C GLU A 77 -2.78 5.92 5.62
N PRO A 78 -3.36 4.84 6.19
CA PRO A 78 -4.49 4.96 7.12
C PRO A 78 -4.25 5.91 8.30
N GLU A 79 -3.04 5.96 8.87
CA GLU A 79 -2.71 6.95 9.92
C GLU A 79 -2.85 8.39 9.42
N GLY A 80 -2.45 8.65 8.17
CA GLY A 80 -2.62 9.95 7.52
C GLY A 80 -4.10 10.31 7.35
N ALA A 81 -4.89 9.36 6.83
CA ALA A 81 -6.32 9.52 6.58
C ALA A 81 -7.12 9.76 7.88
N VAL A 82 -6.91 8.96 8.92
CA VAL A 82 -7.52 9.18 10.25
C VAL A 82 -7.11 10.53 10.80
N GLY A 83 -5.84 10.91 10.63
CA GLY A 83 -5.32 12.19 11.07
C GLY A 83 -5.95 13.42 10.39
N VAL A 84 -6.67 13.27 9.27
CA VAL A 84 -7.39 14.38 8.62
C VAL A 84 -8.55 14.88 9.48
N ALA A 85 -9.28 13.96 10.11
CA ALA A 85 -10.40 14.26 11.00
C ALA A 85 -10.55 13.16 12.07
N PRO A 86 -9.71 13.18 13.12
CA PRO A 86 -9.58 12.07 14.08
C PRO A 86 -10.88 11.69 14.81
N ASP A 87 -11.78 12.66 15.02
CA ASP A 87 -13.04 12.47 15.73
C ASP A 87 -14.20 11.99 14.82
N ASP A 88 -13.97 12.00 13.50
CA ASP A 88 -14.99 11.69 12.49
C ASP A 88 -14.61 10.49 11.61
N VAL A 89 -13.37 10.01 11.67
CA VAL A 89 -12.87 8.89 10.85
C VAL A 89 -12.72 7.62 11.69
N TYR A 90 -13.42 6.56 11.29
CA TYR A 90 -13.42 5.24 11.91
C TYR A 90 -12.65 4.26 11.04
N LEU A 91 -11.46 3.85 11.50
CA LEU A 91 -10.63 2.87 10.78
C LEU A 91 -11.13 1.44 11.03
N ILE A 92 -11.41 0.73 9.96
CA ILE A 92 -11.74 -0.70 9.99
C ILE A 92 -10.82 -1.48 9.06
N GLU A 93 -10.57 -2.75 9.38
CA GLU A 93 -9.79 -3.67 8.55
C GLU A 93 -10.52 -4.98 8.27
N THR A 94 -11.36 -5.45 9.21
CA THR A 94 -12.01 -6.77 9.14
C THR A 94 -13.52 -6.69 9.32
N LEU A 95 -14.21 -7.83 9.17
CA LEU A 95 -15.65 -7.92 9.43
C LEU A 95 -15.98 -7.67 10.90
N GLU A 96 -15.15 -8.14 11.82
CA GLU A 96 -15.33 -7.90 13.25
C GLU A 96 -15.25 -6.40 13.57
N ASP A 97 -14.44 -5.64 12.83
CA ASP A 97 -14.41 -4.19 12.95
C ASP A 97 -15.70 -3.54 12.46
N VAL A 98 -16.32 -4.06 11.39
CA VAL A 98 -17.64 -3.61 10.89
C VAL A 98 -18.70 -3.85 11.96
N GLU A 99 -18.77 -5.06 12.51
CA GLU A 99 -19.72 -5.44 13.56
C GLU A 99 -19.55 -4.60 14.84
N ALA A 100 -18.32 -4.19 15.15
CA ALA A 100 -18.00 -3.35 16.29
C ALA A 100 -18.35 -1.86 16.10
N LEU A 101 -18.72 -1.41 14.89
CA LEU A 101 -19.06 -0.02 14.64
C LEU A 101 -20.31 0.40 15.44
N PRO A 102 -20.30 1.57 16.10
CA PRO A 102 -21.45 2.05 16.87
C PRO A 102 -22.68 2.23 15.99
N SER A 103 -23.82 1.72 16.44
CA SER A 103 -25.10 1.92 15.73
C SER A 103 -25.53 3.39 15.65
N THR A 104 -25.04 4.24 16.56
CA THR A 104 -25.24 5.71 16.56
C THR A 104 -24.62 6.41 15.35
N LEU A 105 -23.77 5.74 14.56
CA LEU A 105 -23.30 6.29 13.30
C LEU A 105 -24.45 6.59 12.32
N ASN A 106 -25.57 5.86 12.40
CA ASN A 106 -26.77 6.14 11.59
C ASN A 106 -27.41 7.51 11.87
N ASP A 107 -27.05 8.18 12.97
CA ASP A 107 -27.56 9.52 13.29
C ASP A 107 -26.92 10.62 12.42
N ASN A 108 -25.91 10.28 11.61
CA ASN A 108 -25.14 11.19 10.77
C ASN A 108 -25.12 10.70 9.32
N PRO A 109 -24.88 11.59 8.33
CA PRO A 109 -24.54 11.12 6.99
C PRO A 109 -23.21 10.34 7.04
N LEU A 110 -23.15 9.22 6.32
CA LEU A 110 -22.00 8.31 6.35
C LEU A 110 -21.35 8.19 4.98
N LEU A 111 -20.03 8.13 4.99
CA LEU A 111 -19.19 7.77 3.84
C LEU A 111 -18.36 6.55 4.21
N VAL A 112 -18.27 5.57 3.32
CA VAL A 112 -17.17 4.58 3.33
C VAL A 112 -16.20 4.88 2.21
N THR A 113 -14.90 4.86 2.55
CA THR A 113 -13.79 4.89 1.59
C THR A 113 -12.68 3.95 2.04
N ASN A 114 -11.57 3.86 1.30
CA ASN A 114 -10.53 2.87 1.55
C ASN A 114 -9.10 3.38 1.27
N GLN A 115 -8.12 2.67 1.81
CA GLN A 115 -6.71 2.81 1.47
C GLN A 115 -6.43 2.39 0.01
N THR A 116 -5.60 3.16 -0.69
CA THR A 116 -5.34 3.06 -2.13
C THR A 116 -4.77 1.71 -2.58
N THR A 117 -4.08 0.99 -1.69
CA THR A 117 -3.40 -0.27 -2.01
C THR A 117 -4.11 -1.53 -1.46
N MET A 118 -5.39 -1.45 -1.08
CA MET A 118 -6.15 -2.61 -0.59
C MET A 118 -6.53 -3.59 -1.71
N SER A 119 -6.88 -4.83 -1.33
CA SER A 119 -7.51 -5.79 -2.25
C SER A 119 -8.88 -5.27 -2.66
N GLN A 120 -9.15 -5.23 -3.97
CA GLN A 120 -10.45 -4.76 -4.47
C GLN A 120 -11.61 -5.66 -4.10
N TRP A 121 -11.36 -6.96 -3.93
CA TRP A 121 -12.37 -7.92 -3.50
C TRP A 121 -12.68 -7.75 -2.01
N ASP A 122 -11.65 -7.63 -1.16
CA ASP A 122 -11.81 -7.43 0.29
C ASP A 122 -12.55 -6.12 0.57
N VAL A 123 -12.17 -5.03 -0.12
CA VAL A 123 -12.85 -3.73 0.00
C VAL A 123 -14.30 -3.83 -0.43
N SER A 124 -14.58 -4.51 -1.55
CA SER A 124 -15.97 -4.66 -2.01
C SER A 124 -16.80 -5.47 -1.01
N HIS A 125 -16.24 -6.54 -0.46
CA HIS A 125 -16.92 -7.37 0.54
C HIS A 125 -17.24 -6.56 1.81
N LEU A 126 -16.27 -5.83 2.37
CA LEU A 126 -16.50 -4.99 3.55
C LEU A 126 -17.50 -3.86 3.27
N MET A 127 -17.44 -3.25 2.08
CA MET A 127 -18.43 -2.24 1.68
C MET A 127 -19.85 -2.80 1.57
N ASP A 128 -20.01 -4.05 1.14
CA ASP A 128 -21.33 -4.66 1.03
C ASP A 128 -21.90 -5.00 2.42
N GLU A 129 -21.07 -5.49 3.35
CA GLU A 129 -21.48 -5.70 4.75
C GLU A 129 -21.83 -4.38 5.45
N LEU A 130 -21.04 -3.33 5.21
CA LEU A 130 -21.37 -1.99 5.70
C LEU A 130 -22.72 -1.47 5.18
N LYS A 131 -23.12 -1.78 3.95
CA LYS A 131 -24.45 -1.38 3.44
C LYS A 131 -25.58 -2.14 4.13
N VAL A 132 -25.34 -3.37 4.60
CA VAL A 132 -26.34 -4.12 5.38
C VAL A 132 -26.58 -3.42 6.72
N GLN A 133 -25.49 -3.03 7.41
CA GLN A 133 -25.57 -2.38 8.72
C GLN A 133 -25.95 -0.89 8.66
N PHE A 134 -25.52 -0.20 7.60
CA PHE A 134 -25.73 1.24 7.36
C PHE A 134 -26.30 1.46 5.95
N PRO A 135 -27.61 1.23 5.71
CA PRO A 135 -28.21 1.23 4.36
C PRO A 135 -28.09 2.54 3.56
N HIS A 136 -27.81 3.66 4.23
CA HIS A 136 -27.68 4.98 3.62
C HIS A 136 -26.22 5.42 3.45
N ILE A 137 -25.25 4.54 3.73
CA ILE A 137 -23.82 4.86 3.58
C ILE A 137 -23.46 5.14 2.12
N GLU A 138 -22.82 6.28 1.89
CA GLU A 138 -22.24 6.63 0.59
C GLU A 138 -20.95 5.85 0.37
N VAL A 139 -20.72 5.35 -0.84
CA VAL A 139 -19.54 4.53 -1.15
C VAL A 139 -18.63 5.27 -2.12
N HIS A 140 -17.38 5.45 -1.73
CA HIS A 140 -16.29 5.89 -2.61
C HIS A 140 -15.19 4.84 -2.62
N LYS A 141 -14.71 4.46 -3.81
CA LYS A 141 -13.60 3.51 -3.98
C LYS A 141 -12.37 4.28 -4.40
N GLU A 142 -11.33 4.25 -3.57
CA GLU A 142 -10.09 5.00 -3.77
C GLU A 142 -8.90 4.06 -4.08
N ILE A 143 -9.16 2.80 -4.44
CA ILE A 143 -8.09 1.90 -4.93
C ILE A 143 -7.48 2.55 -6.18
N CYS A 144 -6.18 2.80 -6.14
CA CYS A 144 -5.52 3.50 -7.23
C CYS A 144 -5.37 2.58 -8.46
N LEU A 145 -5.32 3.20 -9.64
CA LEU A 145 -5.22 2.47 -10.91
C LEU A 145 -3.99 1.54 -10.96
N ALA A 146 -2.87 1.98 -10.37
CA ALA A 146 -1.65 1.18 -10.32
C ALA A 146 -1.81 -0.12 -9.53
N THR A 147 -2.62 -0.11 -8.47
CA THR A 147 -2.96 -1.29 -7.67
C THR A 147 -3.98 -2.14 -8.41
N GLN A 148 -5.05 -1.53 -8.93
CA GLN A 148 -6.11 -2.23 -9.68
C GLN A 148 -5.54 -3.07 -10.83
N VAL A 149 -4.79 -2.43 -11.75
CA VAL A 149 -4.26 -3.10 -12.95
C VAL A 149 -3.36 -4.28 -12.60
N ARG A 150 -2.58 -4.18 -11.51
CA ARG A 150 -1.71 -5.29 -11.08
C ARG A 150 -2.52 -6.43 -10.47
N GLN A 151 -3.54 -6.13 -9.69
CA GLN A 151 -4.41 -7.14 -9.10
C GLN A 151 -5.22 -7.87 -10.17
N GLU A 152 -5.78 -7.14 -11.13
CA GLU A 152 -6.49 -7.73 -12.28
C GLU A 152 -5.55 -8.62 -13.10
N ALA A 153 -4.34 -8.14 -13.42
CA ALA A 153 -3.36 -8.96 -14.13
C ALA A 153 -3.01 -10.26 -13.38
N VAL A 154 -2.88 -10.22 -12.04
CA VAL A 154 -2.66 -11.43 -11.25
C VAL A 154 -3.89 -12.34 -11.27
N ALA A 155 -5.09 -11.80 -11.04
CA ALA A 155 -6.32 -12.58 -11.01
C ALA A 155 -6.60 -13.30 -12.34
N GLU A 156 -6.30 -12.65 -13.47
CA GLU A 156 -6.55 -13.19 -14.80
C GLU A 156 -5.45 -14.15 -15.30
N GLN A 157 -4.19 -13.91 -14.93
CA GLN A 157 -3.04 -14.56 -15.57
C GLN A 157 -2.32 -15.56 -14.67
N ALA A 158 -2.38 -15.43 -13.34
CA ALA A 158 -1.65 -16.33 -12.44
C ALA A 158 -2.14 -17.77 -12.56
N GLY A 159 -3.42 -18.00 -12.86
CA GLY A 159 -4.01 -19.33 -13.10
C GLY A 159 -3.43 -20.08 -14.31
N GLN A 160 -2.65 -19.41 -15.17
CA GLN A 160 -1.98 -20.01 -16.33
C GLN A 160 -0.61 -20.60 -15.96
N ALA A 161 -0.16 -20.41 -14.71
CA ALA A 161 1.08 -20.94 -14.18
C ALA A 161 0.82 -21.77 -12.90
N GLU A 162 1.75 -22.66 -12.57
CA GLU A 162 1.66 -23.51 -11.37
C GLU A 162 2.15 -22.79 -10.10
N LEU A 163 2.90 -21.70 -10.26
CA LEU A 163 3.41 -20.88 -9.16
C LEU A 163 3.52 -19.42 -9.58
N LEU A 164 3.18 -18.50 -8.67
CA LEU A 164 3.45 -17.07 -8.82
C LEU A 164 4.56 -16.61 -7.85
N ILE A 165 5.55 -15.91 -8.37
CA ILE A 165 6.52 -15.16 -7.57
C ILE A 165 6.18 -13.66 -7.63
N VAL A 166 5.96 -13.06 -6.46
CA VAL A 166 5.72 -11.62 -6.31
C VAL A 166 6.98 -10.97 -5.76
N VAL A 167 7.63 -10.12 -6.56
CA VAL A 167 8.83 -9.39 -6.11
C VAL A 167 8.43 -8.08 -5.43
N GLY A 168 8.79 -7.91 -4.15
CA GLY A 168 8.59 -6.66 -3.42
C GLY A 168 8.74 -6.80 -1.91
N ASP A 169 8.91 -5.68 -1.23
CA ASP A 169 9.18 -5.60 0.22
C ASP A 169 8.04 -6.18 1.09
N PRO A 170 8.33 -6.85 2.22
CA PRO A 170 7.30 -7.38 3.13
C PRO A 170 6.40 -6.31 3.75
N LYS A 171 6.89 -5.07 3.89
CA LYS A 171 6.10 -3.94 4.42
C LYS A 171 5.16 -3.33 3.37
N SER A 172 5.31 -3.69 2.09
CA SER A 172 4.45 -3.17 1.02
C SER A 172 3.09 -3.86 1.02
N ASN A 173 2.05 -3.14 1.44
CA ASN A 173 0.67 -3.64 1.41
C ASN A 173 0.30 -4.10 -0.01
N ASN A 174 0.59 -3.28 -1.04
CA ASN A 174 0.35 -3.67 -2.44
C ASN A 174 1.01 -5.01 -2.81
N SER A 175 2.29 -5.23 -2.45
CA SER A 175 2.99 -6.48 -2.79
C SER A 175 2.37 -7.68 -2.08
N ASN A 176 1.98 -7.53 -0.81
CA ASN A 176 1.30 -8.58 -0.06
C ASN A 176 -0.07 -8.91 -0.68
N ARG A 177 -0.84 -7.90 -1.11
CA ARG A 177 -2.13 -8.12 -1.77
C ARG A 177 -2.03 -8.86 -3.09
N LEU A 178 -0.98 -8.66 -3.89
CA LEU A 178 -0.79 -9.46 -5.11
C LEU A 178 -0.60 -10.95 -4.80
N ALA A 179 0.16 -11.30 -3.76
CA ALA A 179 0.33 -12.70 -3.36
C ALA A 179 -0.98 -13.30 -2.81
N GLN A 180 -1.75 -12.51 -2.06
CA GLN A 180 -3.06 -12.91 -1.57
C GLN A 180 -4.05 -13.15 -2.73
N VAL A 181 -4.19 -12.19 -3.65
CA VAL A 181 -5.07 -12.27 -4.82
C VAL A 181 -4.76 -13.52 -5.66
N SER A 182 -3.49 -13.85 -5.85
CA SER A 182 -3.11 -15.09 -6.53
C SER A 182 -3.68 -16.34 -5.86
N LYS A 183 -3.61 -16.42 -4.53
CA LYS A 183 -4.07 -17.60 -3.78
C LYS A 183 -5.59 -17.67 -3.70
N GLU A 184 -6.23 -16.55 -3.43
CA GLU A 184 -7.66 -16.48 -3.13
C GLU A 184 -8.54 -16.38 -4.38
N ILE A 185 -8.07 -15.65 -5.39
CA ILE A 185 -8.85 -15.36 -6.61
C ILE A 185 -8.38 -16.22 -7.79
N ALA A 186 -7.07 -16.25 -8.07
CA ALA A 186 -6.54 -17.03 -9.19
C ALA A 186 -6.33 -18.52 -8.86
N HIS A 187 -6.42 -18.89 -7.57
CA HIS A 187 -6.15 -20.23 -7.05
C HIS A 187 -4.75 -20.79 -7.39
N THR A 188 -3.78 -19.89 -7.60
CA THR A 188 -2.37 -20.24 -7.84
C THR A 188 -1.55 -19.94 -6.60
N ASN A 189 -0.77 -20.92 -6.14
CA ASN A 189 0.12 -20.73 -5.01
C ASN A 189 1.12 -19.60 -5.31
N ALA A 190 1.44 -18.80 -4.29
CA ALA A 190 2.27 -17.61 -4.46
C ALA A 190 3.22 -17.37 -3.30
N TYR A 191 4.43 -16.90 -3.63
CA TYR A 191 5.43 -16.45 -2.66
C TYR A 191 5.86 -15.02 -2.96
N ARG A 192 5.91 -14.18 -1.92
CA ARG A 192 6.49 -12.85 -1.98
C ARG A 192 7.96 -12.92 -1.56
N ILE A 193 8.84 -12.38 -2.39
CA ILE A 193 10.27 -12.26 -2.10
C ILE A 193 10.72 -10.81 -2.26
N SER A 194 11.59 -10.33 -1.38
CA SER A 194 12.13 -8.95 -1.47
C SER A 194 13.27 -8.85 -2.48
N SER A 195 14.00 -9.94 -2.68
CA SER A 195 15.12 -10.06 -3.63
C SER A 195 15.34 -11.52 -4.03
N LEU A 196 16.22 -11.76 -5.01
CA LEU A 196 16.58 -13.12 -5.43
C LEU A 196 17.06 -14.00 -4.26
N SER A 197 17.75 -13.43 -3.26
CA SER A 197 18.26 -14.18 -2.12
C SER A 197 17.19 -14.83 -1.23
N GLU A 198 15.92 -14.39 -1.32
CA GLU A 198 14.81 -15.01 -0.58
C GLU A 198 14.10 -16.12 -1.37
N LEU A 199 14.50 -16.33 -2.63
CA LEU A 199 13.92 -17.36 -3.47
C LEU A 199 14.29 -18.75 -2.95
N ASN A 200 13.30 -19.62 -2.77
CA ASN A 200 13.56 -21.02 -2.41
C ASN A 200 13.34 -21.91 -3.63
N THR A 201 14.42 -22.56 -4.09
CA THR A 201 14.40 -23.45 -5.27
C THR A 201 13.50 -24.67 -5.10
N ASP A 202 13.19 -25.07 -3.85
CA ASP A 202 12.29 -26.20 -3.61
C ASP A 202 10.85 -25.93 -4.05
N TRP A 203 10.46 -24.66 -4.21
CA TRP A 203 9.16 -24.28 -4.79
C TRP A 203 9.02 -24.69 -6.25
N PHE A 204 10.13 -24.99 -6.94
CA PHE A 204 10.14 -25.35 -8.36
C PHE A 204 10.10 -26.86 -8.61
N LYS A 205 10.11 -27.69 -7.56
CA LYS A 205 10.08 -29.15 -7.72
C LYS A 205 8.78 -29.59 -8.37
N GLY A 206 8.88 -30.22 -9.55
CA GLY A 206 7.76 -30.82 -10.25
C GLY A 206 6.79 -29.85 -10.92
N ILE A 207 7.14 -28.56 -11.05
CA ILE A 207 6.36 -27.59 -11.81
C ILE A 207 7.09 -27.18 -13.10
N ASN A 208 6.33 -26.82 -14.13
CA ASN A 208 6.82 -26.49 -15.47
C ASN A 208 6.64 -25.02 -15.83
N SER A 209 5.87 -24.27 -15.03
CA SER A 209 5.50 -22.89 -15.31
C SER A 209 5.52 -22.02 -14.06
N VAL A 210 6.18 -20.86 -14.16
CA VAL A 210 6.26 -19.86 -13.09
C VAL A 210 5.88 -18.50 -13.65
N ALA A 211 4.87 -17.87 -13.07
CA ALA A 211 4.52 -16.48 -13.30
C ALA A 211 5.36 -15.58 -12.38
N ILE A 212 5.70 -14.38 -12.85
CA ILE A 212 6.46 -13.40 -12.07
C ILE A 212 5.75 -12.04 -12.19
N THR A 213 5.47 -11.42 -11.04
CA THR A 213 4.94 -10.06 -10.96
C THR A 213 5.71 -9.26 -9.91
N ALA A 214 5.41 -7.98 -9.78
CA ALA A 214 6.07 -7.12 -8.82
C ALA A 214 5.13 -6.04 -8.26
N GLY A 215 5.39 -5.68 -7.00
CA GLY A 215 4.72 -4.55 -6.36
C GLY A 215 5.00 -3.22 -7.06
N ALA A 216 4.13 -2.22 -6.85
CA ALA A 216 4.27 -0.90 -7.46
C ALA A 216 5.57 -0.18 -7.06
N SER A 217 6.08 -0.44 -5.87
CA SER A 217 7.32 0.14 -5.32
C SER A 217 8.59 -0.67 -5.65
N THR A 218 8.47 -1.78 -6.38
CA THR A 218 9.60 -2.69 -6.62
C THR A 218 10.45 -2.22 -7.80
N PRO A 219 11.77 -1.97 -7.61
CA PRO A 219 12.68 -1.62 -8.69
C PRO A 219 12.79 -2.70 -9.77
N THR A 220 12.72 -2.30 -11.04
CA THR A 220 12.83 -3.20 -12.20
C THR A 220 14.08 -4.10 -12.18
N PRO A 221 15.27 -3.66 -11.74
CA PRO A 221 16.44 -4.54 -11.71
C PRO A 221 16.29 -5.77 -10.81
N LEU A 222 15.58 -5.66 -9.68
CA LEU A 222 15.30 -6.81 -8.80
C LEU A 222 14.38 -7.82 -9.49
N VAL A 223 13.36 -7.34 -10.20
CA VAL A 223 12.45 -8.20 -10.96
C VAL A 223 13.19 -8.93 -12.09
N LYS A 224 14.06 -8.22 -12.82
CA LYS A 224 14.86 -8.80 -13.91
C LYS A 224 15.79 -9.89 -13.40
N GLU A 225 16.45 -9.66 -12.27
CA GLU A 225 17.34 -10.67 -11.68
C GLU A 225 16.60 -11.97 -11.35
N VAL A 226 15.38 -11.88 -10.80
CA VAL A 226 14.52 -13.05 -10.55
C VAL A 226 14.10 -13.75 -11.85
N ILE A 227 13.71 -12.99 -12.87
CA ILE A 227 13.35 -13.53 -14.20
C ILE A 227 14.56 -14.27 -14.81
N ASP A 228 15.73 -13.65 -14.77
CA ASP A 228 16.95 -14.21 -15.38
C ASP A 228 17.39 -15.48 -14.64
N TYR A 229 17.28 -15.52 -13.31
CA TYR A 229 17.55 -16.73 -12.54
C TYR A 229 16.58 -17.87 -12.93
N ILE A 230 15.26 -17.61 -12.93
CA ILE A 230 14.25 -18.64 -13.23
C ILE A 230 14.38 -19.15 -14.67
N LYS A 231 14.69 -18.30 -15.65
CA LYS A 231 14.92 -18.72 -17.04
C LYS A 231 16.10 -19.69 -17.20
N ASN A 232 17.11 -19.57 -16.35
CA ASN A 232 18.31 -20.40 -16.38
C ASN A 232 18.29 -21.48 -15.29
N TYR A 233 17.17 -21.68 -14.59
CA TYR A 233 17.05 -22.66 -13.53
C TYR A 233 17.15 -24.08 -14.11
N ASP A 234 18.09 -24.86 -13.57
CA ASP A 234 18.27 -26.28 -13.87
C ASP A 234 18.19 -27.05 -12.55
N GLU A 235 17.18 -27.91 -12.43
CA GLU A 235 16.98 -28.73 -11.23
C GLU A 235 18.15 -29.67 -10.96
N ALA A 236 18.86 -30.13 -12.00
CA ALA A 236 20.03 -31.00 -11.86
C ALA A 236 21.29 -30.23 -11.41
N ASN A 237 21.36 -28.93 -11.68
CA ASN A 237 22.50 -28.06 -11.40
C ASN A 237 22.08 -26.82 -10.62
N ARG A 238 21.46 -27.02 -9.45
CA ARG A 238 20.93 -25.93 -8.62
C ARG A 238 22.04 -24.98 -8.17
N VAL A 239 21.91 -23.71 -8.55
CA VAL A 239 22.75 -22.62 -8.06
C VAL A 239 22.03 -21.91 -6.92
N HIS A 240 22.72 -21.60 -5.82
CA HIS A 240 22.10 -20.86 -4.73
C HIS A 240 21.65 -19.46 -5.21
N PRO A 241 20.39 -19.05 -5.00
CA PRO A 241 19.92 -17.71 -5.35
C PRO A 241 20.65 -16.63 -4.54
N GLU A 242 21.32 -15.70 -5.22
CA GLU A 242 21.99 -14.56 -4.59
C GLU A 242 21.71 -13.28 -5.37
N SER A 243 21.20 -12.26 -4.67
CA SER A 243 21.00 -10.93 -5.24
C SER A 243 22.32 -10.18 -5.36
N ASN A 244 22.58 -9.66 -6.56
CA ASN A 244 23.76 -8.87 -6.90
C ASN A 244 23.38 -7.47 -7.40
N VAL A 245 22.12 -7.05 -7.24
CA VAL A 245 21.67 -5.71 -7.64
C VAL A 245 22.30 -4.65 -6.72
N PRO A 246 23.18 -3.77 -7.23
CA PRO A 246 23.78 -2.73 -6.41
C PRO A 246 22.76 -1.64 -6.09
N ASN A 247 22.85 -1.03 -4.90
CA ASN A 247 21.96 0.04 -4.43
C ASN A 247 21.77 1.19 -5.45
N ARG A 248 22.82 1.54 -6.20
CA ARG A 248 22.75 2.59 -7.24
C ARG A 248 21.79 2.27 -8.40
N LYS A 249 21.44 0.99 -8.62
CA LYS A 249 20.48 0.56 -9.64
C LYS A 249 19.05 0.47 -9.10
N ILE A 250 18.87 0.41 -7.78
CA ILE A 250 17.56 0.39 -7.11
C ILE A 250 16.93 1.79 -7.17
N LEU A 251 17.75 2.84 -6.99
CA LEU A 251 17.26 4.21 -7.05
C LEU A 251 16.79 4.57 -8.48
N PRO A 252 15.56 5.07 -8.65
CA PRO A 252 15.07 5.47 -9.96
C PRO A 252 15.91 6.63 -10.51
N LYS A 253 16.29 6.54 -11.78
CA LYS A 253 16.92 7.66 -12.49
C LYS A 253 15.85 8.69 -12.82
N ILE A 254 15.83 9.80 -12.11
CA ILE A 254 14.97 10.94 -12.42
C ILE A 254 15.53 11.62 -13.68
N LYS A 255 14.94 11.33 -14.85
CA LYS A 255 15.39 11.89 -16.13
C LYS A 255 15.08 13.38 -16.26
N ASN A 256 13.93 13.80 -15.74
CA ASN A 256 13.44 15.18 -15.78
C ASN A 256 13.04 15.60 -14.36
N PRO A 257 13.98 16.08 -13.52
CA PRO A 257 13.63 16.54 -12.18
C PRO A 257 12.76 17.79 -12.29
N GLN A 258 11.55 17.72 -11.73
CA GLN A 258 10.73 18.90 -11.46
C GLN A 258 11.02 19.36 -10.03
N PRO A 259 11.09 20.68 -9.76
CA PRO A 259 11.21 21.19 -8.39
C PRO A 259 10.05 20.66 -7.55
N VAL A 260 10.35 20.08 -6.40
CA VAL A 260 9.28 19.68 -5.47
C VAL A 260 8.65 20.94 -4.90
N LYS A 261 7.33 20.94 -4.72
CA LYS A 261 6.62 22.05 -4.10
C LYS A 261 7.07 22.16 -2.65
N ILE A 262 7.85 23.19 -2.35
CA ILE A 262 8.20 23.55 -0.98
C ILE A 262 6.90 24.06 -0.34
N MET A 263 6.55 23.53 0.82
CA MET A 263 5.38 24.02 1.54
C MET A 263 5.72 25.40 2.14
N ASP A 264 4.98 26.44 1.73
CA ASP A 264 5.03 27.78 2.34
C ASP A 264 4.54 27.78 3.78
#